data_AF-A0A838HMZ4-F1
#
_entry.id   AF-A0A838HMZ4-F1
#
_cell.length_a   1.000
_cell.length_b   1.000
_cell.length_c   1.000
_cell.angle_alpha   90.00
_cell.angle_beta   90.00
_cell.angle_gamma   90.00
#
_symmetry.space_group_name_H-M   'P 1'
#
loop_
_entity.id
_entity.type
_entity.pdbx_description
1 polymer ?
#
loop_
_entity_poly.entity_id
_entity_poly.type
_entity_poly.pdbx_seq_one_letter_code
_entity_poly.pdbx_strand_id
1 'polypeptide(L)' 'MLVDTDVLVWYLRGTPRAAEVLDQLEQFDISVVSYMELVQGMRSKEELRVLRSTLEAWQV' A
#
# COMPACT_ATOMS: atom_id res chain seq x y z
N MET A 1 10.28 6.49 5.58
CA MET A 1 9.58 6.17 6.85
C MET A 1 8.86 4.85 6.67
N LEU A 2 8.98 3.91 7.59
CA LEU A 2 8.26 2.64 7.47
C LEU A 2 6.76 2.83 7.73
N VAL A 3 5.93 2.42 6.78
CA VAL A 3 4.46 2.48 6.91
C VAL A 3 3.92 1.11 7.30
N ASP A 4 2.98 1.11 8.25
CA ASP A 4 2.29 -0.10 8.68
C ASP A 4 1.26 -0.58 7.64
N THR A 5 1.03 -1.88 7.60
CA THR A 5 0.17 -2.53 6.61
C THR A 5 -1.26 -2.01 6.70
N ASP A 6 -1.78 -1.73 7.89
CA ASP A 6 -3.15 -1.25 8.08
C ASP A 6 -3.40 0.10 7.38
N VAL A 7 -2.41 1.00 7.37
CA VAL A 7 -2.51 2.28 6.66
C VAL A 7 -2.64 2.04 5.16
N LEU A 8 -1.85 1.13 4.60
CA LEU A 8 -1.90 0.76 3.18
C LEU A 8 -3.22 0.06 2.84
N VAL A 9 -3.70 -0.85 3.69
CA VAL A 9 -4.98 -1.54 3.52
C VAL A 9 -6.14 -0.54 3.54
N TRP A 10 -6.13 0.44 4.46
CA TRP A 10 -7.15 1.49 4.49
C TRP A 10 -7.10 2.38 3.26
N TYR A 11 -5.91 2.73 2.78
CA TYR A 11 -5.74 3.47 1.53
C TYR A 11 -6.36 2.71 0.35
N LEU A 12 -6.01 1.44 0.18
CA LEU A 12 -6.53 0.59 -0.90
C LEU A 12 -8.05 0.38 -0.81
N ARG A 13 -8.64 0.49 0.38
CA ARG A 13 -10.09 0.48 0.60
C ARG A 13 -10.78 1.83 0.36
N GLY A 14 -10.02 2.88 0.02
CA GLY A 14 -10.55 4.23 -0.25
C GLY A 14 -10.79 5.08 1.00
N THR A 15 -10.08 4.82 2.11
CA THR A 15 -10.23 5.60 3.35
C THR A 15 -9.52 6.96 3.21
N PRO A 16 -10.24 8.10 3.26
CA PRO A 16 -9.63 9.41 2.98
C PRO A 16 -8.48 9.77 3.92
N ARG A 17 -8.61 9.43 5.21
CA ARG A 17 -7.58 9.69 6.21
C ARG A 17 -6.26 8.96 5.93
N ALA A 18 -6.32 7.76 5.35
CA ALA A 18 -5.12 7.03 4.99
C ALA A 18 -4.42 7.68 3.79
N ALA A 19 -5.19 8.18 2.82
CA ALA A 19 -4.66 8.97 1.71
C ALA A 19 -3.98 10.25 2.20
N GLU A 20 -4.65 11.02 3.06
CA GLU A 20 -4.07 12.24 3.64
C GLU A 20 -2.74 11.98 4.37
N VAL A 21 -2.64 10.88 5.10
CA VAL A 21 -1.40 10.49 5.79
C VAL A 21 -0.30 10.17 4.78
N LEU A 22 -0.58 9.39 3.75
CA LEU A 22 0.41 9.02 2.73
C LEU A 22 0.83 10.21 1.87
N ASP A 23 -0.11 11.09 1.50
CA ASP A 23 0.13 12.28 0.68
C ASP A 23 1.01 13.32 1.39
N GLN A 24 1.05 13.30 2.73
CA GLN A 24 1.93 14.15 3.53
C GLN A 24 3.37 13.62 3.63
N LEU A 25 3.63 12.39 3.16
CA LEU A 25 4.97 11.81 3.18
C LEU A 25 5.67 12.09 1.87
N GLU A 26 6.84 12.72 1.94
CA GLU A 26 7.69 12.87 0.76
C GLU A 26 8.17 11.51 0.23
N GLN A 27 8.53 10.59 1.14
CA GLN A 27 8.94 9.21 0.86
C GLN A 27 8.60 8.29 2.01
N PHE A 28 8.28 7.04 1.69
CA PHE A 28 8.07 5.98 2.68
C PHE A 28 8.63 4.65 2.19
N ASP A 29 8.77 3.71 3.11
CA ASP A 29 9.32 2.38 2.86
C ASP A 29 8.28 1.34 3.26
N ILE A 30 8.31 0.18 2.60
CA ILE A 30 7.45 -0.96 2.92
C ILE A 30 8.33 -2.14 3.34
N SER A 31 7.98 -2.74 4.49
CA SER A 31 8.62 -3.98 4.91
C SER A 31 8.24 -5.13 3.97
N VAL A 32 9.18 -6.05 3.71
CA VAL A 32 8.87 -7.27 2.96
C VAL A 32 7.73 -8.07 3.60
N VAL A 33 7.55 -7.98 4.93
CA VAL A 33 6.45 -8.62 5.65
C VAL A 33 5.12 -7.95 5.30
N SER A 34 5.06 -6.61 5.37
CA SER A 34 3.87 -5.84 4.98
C SER A 34 3.50 -6.05 3.51
N TYR A 35 4.50 -6.17 2.64
CA TYR A 35 4.29 -6.54 1.24
C TYR A 35 3.63 -7.92 1.11
N MET A 36 4.14 -8.92 1.84
CA MET A 36 3.55 -10.28 1.83
C MET A 36 2.12 -10.30 2.37
N GLU A 37 1.81 -9.52 3.40
CA GLU A 37 0.46 -9.39 3.95
C GLU A 37 -0.51 -8.81 2.91
N LEU A 38 -0.11 -7.75 2.21
CA LEU A 38 -0.89 -7.17 1.12
C LEU A 38 -1.13 -8.20 0.01
N VAL A 39 -0.08 -8.91 -0.42
CA VAL A 39 -0.18 -9.95 -1.46
C VAL A 39 -1.14 -11.07 -1.05
N GLN A 40 -1.09 -11.53 0.20
CA GLN A 40 -1.98 -12.57 0.72
C GLN A 40 -3.43 -12.09 0.86
N GLY A 41 -3.64 -10.79 1.12
CA GLY A 41 -4.97 -10.19 1.22
C GLY A 41 -5.69 -10.00 -0.12
N MET A 42 -4.98 -10.08 -1.25
CA MET A 42 -5.56 -9.90 -2.58
C MET A 42 -6.45 -11.10 -2.95
N ARG A 43 -7.68 -10.81 -3.39
CA ARG A 43 -8.69 -11.83 -3.73
C ARG A 43 -8.70 -12.19 -5.21
N SER A 44 -8.00 -11.43 -6.03
CA SER A 44 -7.90 -11.69 -7.47
C SER A 44 -6.53 -11.31 -8.02
N LYS A 45 -6.21 -11.87 -9.20
CA LYS A 45 -5.01 -11.48 -9.95
C LYS A 45 -5.07 -10.02 -10.43
N GLU A 46 -6.27 -9.47 -10.55
CA GLU A 46 -6.47 -8.06 -10.91
C GLU A 46 -6.02 -7.15 -9.77
N GLU A 47 -6.53 -7.38 -8.56
CA GLU A 47 -6.13 -6.63 -7.36
C GLU A 47 -4.61 -6.67 -7.15
N LEU A 48 -4.00 -7.86 -7.31
CA LEU A 48 -2.56 -8.01 -7.22
C LEU A 48 -1.78 -7.26 -8.32
N ARG A 49 -2.35 -7.14 -9.54
CA ARG A 49 -1.73 -6.34 -10.61
C ARG A 49 -1.78 -4.86 -10.27
N VAL A 50 -2.94 -4.37 -9.82
CA VAL A 50 -3.12 -2.98 -9.41
C VAL A 50 -2.16 -2.63 -8.28
N LEU A 51 -2.10 -3.46 -7.23
CA LEU A 51 -1.15 -3.29 -6.12
C LEU A 51 0.28 -3.10 -6.62
N ARG A 52 0.78 -4.00 -7.48
CA ARG A 52 2.15 -3.88 -8.02
C ARG A 52 2.36 -2.59 -8.79
N SER A 53 1.44 -2.22 -9.69
CA SER A 53 1.56 -0.97 -10.44
C SER A 53 1.54 0.27 -9.54
N THR A 54 0.79 0.24 -8.44
CA THR A 54 0.74 1.33 -7.46
C THR A 54 2.06 1.45 -6.71
N LEU A 55 2.61 0.34 -6.21
CA LEU A 55 3.90 0.36 -5.51
C LEU A 55 5.06 0.80 -6.42
N GLU A 56 5.08 0.33 -7.68
CA GLU A 56 6.03 0.78 -8.69
C GLU A 56 5.93 2.29 -8.95
N ALA A 57 4.70 2.83 -9.05
CA ALA A 57 4.48 4.27 -9.23
C ALA A 57 4.94 5.11 -8.04
N TRP A 58 4.87 4.55 -6.83
CA TRP A 58 5.36 5.17 -5.59
C TRP A 58 6.86 5.00 -5.37
N GLN A 59 7.56 4.24 -6.22
CA GLN A 59 8.98 3.95 -6.12
C GLN A 59 9.37 3.28 -4.79
N VAL A 60 8.49 2.42 -4.27
CA VAL A 60 8.66 1.64 -3.02
C VAL A 60 8.70 0.14 -3.26
#